data_AF-A0A0B1RV13-F1
#
_entry.id   AF-A0A0B1RV13-F1
#
_cell.length_a   1.000
_cell.length_b   1.000
_cell.length_c   1.000
_cell.angle_alpha   90.00
_cell.angle_beta   90.00
_cell.angle_gamma   90.00
#
_symmetry.space_group_name_H-M   'P 1'
#
loop_
_entity.id
_entity.type
_entity.pdbx_description
1 polymer ?
#
loop_
_entity_poly.entity_id
_entity_poly.type
_entity_poly.pdbx_seq_one_letter_code
_entity_poly.pdbx_strand_id
1 'polypeptide(L)'
;MNILKGNASGVVGGNGRVIESNPNDRIFVFFTDHGGVGTIAFPEEMLTVKELNQTLGWMYQNNRYDQLVFYLEACESGSMFEHVLKSNINVYAVTAANSQESSWGTYCENDMKLPCLGDLFSVNWMNDSDEVTGTIYQFKFH
;
A
#
# COMPACT_ATOMS: atom_id res chain seq x y z
N MET A 1 -3.75 -7.27 9.95
CA MET A 1 -2.55 -8.02 9.47
C MET A 1 -2.80 -9.49 9.08
N ASN A 2 -3.85 -10.16 9.58
CA ASN A 2 -4.11 -11.58 9.28
C ASN A 2 -4.26 -11.90 7.79
N ILE A 3 -4.85 -10.99 7.01
CA ILE A 3 -5.02 -11.12 5.55
C ILE A 3 -3.67 -11.28 4.85
N LEU A 4 -2.71 -10.38 5.11
CA LEU A 4 -1.35 -10.45 4.55
C LEU A 4 -0.64 -11.76 4.92
N LYS A 5 -0.81 -12.20 6.16
CA LYS A 5 -0.19 -13.45 6.65
C LYS A 5 -0.88 -14.73 6.17
N GLY A 6 -1.98 -14.66 5.42
CA GLY A 6 -2.74 -15.85 5.06
C GLY A 6 -3.41 -16.54 6.26
N ASN A 7 -3.63 -15.84 7.37
CA ASN A 7 -4.15 -16.43 8.61
C ASN A 7 -5.68 -16.30 8.67
N ALA A 8 -6.40 -17.17 7.95
CA ALA A 8 -7.86 -17.11 7.86
C ALA A 8 -8.56 -17.26 9.23
N SER A 9 -8.05 -18.11 10.14
CA SER A 9 -8.64 -18.32 11.47
C SER A 9 -8.51 -17.12 12.41
N GLY A 10 -7.60 -16.19 12.12
CA GLY A 10 -7.47 -14.94 12.86
C GLY A 10 -8.32 -13.78 12.30
N VAL A 11 -9.00 -13.96 11.17
CA VAL A 11 -9.87 -12.93 10.59
C VAL A 11 -11.21 -12.91 11.34
N VAL A 12 -11.65 -11.72 11.76
CA VAL A 12 -12.95 -11.49 12.38
C VAL A 12 -13.80 -10.65 11.43
N GLY A 13 -14.98 -11.14 11.06
CA GLY A 13 -15.85 -10.51 10.06
C GLY A 13 -15.40 -10.74 8.61
N GLY A 14 -16.05 -10.05 7.66
CA GLY A 14 -15.76 -10.16 6.23
C GLY A 14 -16.13 -11.53 5.62
N ASN A 15 -15.53 -11.85 4.47
CA ASN A 15 -15.76 -13.12 3.76
C ASN A 15 -14.68 -14.19 4.02
N GLY A 16 -13.79 -13.96 4.99
CA GLY A 16 -12.69 -14.87 5.35
C GLY A 16 -11.55 -14.97 4.33
N ARG A 17 -11.57 -14.21 3.22
CA ARG A 17 -10.51 -14.26 2.21
C ARG A 17 -9.20 -13.69 2.77
N VAL A 18 -8.11 -14.40 2.53
CA VAL A 18 -6.75 -14.00 2.88
C VAL A 18 -5.82 -14.21 1.68
N ILE A 19 -4.57 -13.76 1.80
CA ILE A 19 -3.56 -14.05 0.78
C ILE A 19 -3.04 -15.48 0.99
N GLU A 20 -3.60 -16.42 0.23
CA GLU A 20 -3.17 -17.82 0.17
C GLU A 20 -2.07 -18.01 -0.88
N SER A 21 -0.92 -17.38 -0.63
CA SER A 21 0.22 -17.37 -1.56
C SER A 21 1.34 -18.35 -1.19
N ASN A 22 2.14 -18.68 -2.21
CA ASN A 22 3.31 -19.55 -2.19
C ASN A 22 4.59 -18.79 -2.66
N PRO A 23 5.78 -19.43 -2.62
CA PRO A 23 7.05 -18.76 -2.92
C PRO A 23 7.22 -18.28 -4.37
N ASN A 24 6.35 -18.69 -5.31
CA ASN A 24 6.40 -18.29 -6.71
C ASN A 24 5.40 -17.16 -7.05
N ASP A 25 4.54 -16.79 -6.11
CA ASP A 25 3.48 -15.81 -6.36
C ASP A 25 4.03 -14.38 -6.26
N ARG A 26 3.47 -13.49 -7.08
CA ARG A 26 3.72 -12.05 -7.01
C ARG A 26 2.53 -11.35 -6.39
N ILE A 27 2.79 -10.50 -5.40
CA ILE A 27 1.75 -9.81 -4.64
C ILE A 27 1.81 -8.32 -4.94
N PHE A 28 0.65 -7.72 -5.22
CA PHE A 28 0.47 -6.28 -5.23
C PHE A 28 -0.43 -5.89 -4.06
N VAL A 29 0.02 -4.93 -3.24
CA VAL A 29 -0.76 -4.33 -2.16
C VAL A 29 -0.90 -2.85 -2.45
N PHE A 30 -2.13 -2.36 -2.44
CA PHE A 30 -2.43 -0.94 -2.50
C PHE A 30 -3.23 -0.54 -1.27
N PHE A 31 -2.79 0.53 -0.61
CA PHE A 31 -3.49 1.15 0.50
C PHE A 31 -3.65 2.64 0.21
N THR A 32 -4.82 3.18 0.54
CA THR A 32 -5.17 4.60 0.39
C THR A 32 -6.04 5.01 1.57
N ASP A 33 -5.55 5.95 2.38
CA ASP A 33 -6.29 6.61 3.46
C ASP A 33 -5.42 7.74 4.06
N HIS A 34 -5.73 8.17 5.28
CA HIS A 34 -4.89 9.07 6.05
C HIS A 34 -3.64 8.37 6.59
N GLY A 35 -2.60 9.20 6.77
CA GLY A 35 -1.34 8.81 7.37
C GLY A 35 -0.81 9.86 8.33
N GLY A 36 0.26 9.48 9.01
CA GLY A 36 1.09 10.33 9.83
C GLY A 36 2.46 9.68 9.99
N VAL A 37 3.38 10.35 10.68
CA VAL A 37 4.75 9.83 10.86
C VAL A 37 4.72 8.44 11.55
N GLY A 38 5.05 7.41 10.79
CA GLY A 38 5.15 6.02 11.24
C GLY A 38 3.80 5.31 11.43
N THR A 39 2.68 5.86 10.94
CA THR A 39 1.34 5.26 11.09
C THR A 39 0.43 5.52 9.90
N ILE A 40 -0.47 4.59 9.61
CA ILE A 40 -1.59 4.77 8.67
C ILE A 40 -2.91 4.39 9.33
N ALA A 41 -4.00 5.02 8.92
CA ALA A 41 -5.29 4.91 9.59
C ALA A 41 -6.16 3.78 9.04
N PHE A 42 -6.89 3.13 9.94
CA PHE A 42 -8.04 2.30 9.64
C PHE A 42 -9.26 2.96 10.32
N PRO A 43 -10.51 2.59 9.95
CA PRO A 43 -11.70 3.24 10.49
C PRO A 43 -11.78 3.29 12.02
N GLU A 44 -11.21 2.30 12.72
CA GLU A 44 -11.26 2.19 14.18
C GLU A 44 -9.88 2.09 14.86
N GLU A 45 -8.80 1.93 14.10
CA GLU A 45 -7.46 1.63 14.62
C GLU A 45 -6.38 2.30 13.78
N MET A 46 -5.14 2.34 14.28
CA MET A 46 -3.97 2.75 13.50
C MET A 46 -3.07 1.54 13.27
N LEU A 47 -2.54 1.41 12.05
CA LEU A 47 -1.46 0.46 11.77
C LEU A 47 -0.11 1.17 11.86
N THR A 48 0.79 0.64 12.67
CA THR A 48 2.13 1.21 12.85
C THR A 48 3.13 0.70 11.82
N VAL A 49 4.16 1.50 11.55
CA VAL A 49 5.34 1.14 10.75
C VAL A 49 5.97 -0.18 11.22
N LYS A 50 5.99 -0.39 12.54
CA LYS A 50 6.53 -1.60 13.15
C LYS A 50 5.70 -2.83 12.77
N GLU A 51 4.38 -2.78 12.92
CA GLU A 51 3.50 -3.91 12.63
C GLU A 51 3.50 -4.29 11.15
N LEU A 52 3.52 -3.29 10.26
CA LEU A 52 3.59 -3.51 8.82
C LEU A 52 4.91 -4.20 8.46
N ASN A 53 6.06 -3.64 8.85
CA ASN A 53 7.37 -4.18 8.49
C ASN A 53 7.66 -5.54 9.16
N GLN A 54 7.16 -5.77 10.38
CA GLN A 54 7.20 -7.10 10.99
C GLN A 54 6.37 -8.12 10.22
N THR A 55 5.22 -7.71 9.68
CA THR A 55 4.37 -8.57 8.86
C THR A 55 5.03 -8.90 7.52
N LEU A 56 5.59 -7.92 6.82
CA LEU A 56 6.35 -8.13 5.58
C LEU A 56 7.55 -9.06 5.80
N GLY A 57 8.32 -8.81 6.86
CA GLY A 57 9.44 -9.68 7.24
C GLY A 57 9.01 -11.12 7.56
N TRP A 58 7.87 -11.29 8.24
CA TRP A 58 7.30 -12.61 8.50
C TRP A 58 6.87 -13.32 7.21
N MET A 59 6.22 -12.61 6.29
CA MET A 59 5.81 -13.17 5.00
C MET A 59 7.01 -13.68 4.20
N TYR A 60 8.10 -12.90 4.15
CA TYR A 60 9.35 -13.32 3.51
C TYR A 60 9.94 -14.58 4.15
N GLN A 61 10.07 -14.59 5.49
CA GLN A 61 10.61 -15.73 6.23
C GLN A 61 9.81 -17.02 6.07
N ASN A 62 8.52 -16.90 5.77
CA ASN A 62 7.62 -18.04 5.55
C ASN A 62 7.38 -18.33 4.07
N ASN A 63 8.23 -17.80 3.18
CA ASN A 63 8.20 -18.01 1.73
C ASN A 63 6.81 -17.76 1.12
N ARG A 64 6.19 -16.63 1.49
CA ARG A 64 4.82 -16.31 1.09
C ARG A 64 4.74 -15.50 -0.21
N TYR A 65 5.85 -15.20 -0.87
CA TYR A 65 5.89 -14.56 -2.18
C TYR A 65 7.28 -14.68 -2.80
N ASP A 66 7.36 -14.55 -4.12
CA ASP A 66 8.61 -14.29 -4.87
C ASP A 66 8.95 -12.80 -4.80
N GLN A 67 7.99 -11.96 -5.18
CA GLN A 67 8.10 -10.50 -5.22
C GLN A 67 6.83 -9.83 -4.69
N LEU A 68 6.98 -8.73 -3.95
CA LEU A 68 5.87 -7.93 -3.44
C LEU A 68 6.05 -6.46 -3.83
N VAL A 69 5.02 -5.85 -4.42
CA VAL A 69 4.94 -4.42 -4.66
C VAL A 69 3.92 -3.82 -3.71
N PHE A 70 4.28 -2.71 -3.05
CA PHE A 70 3.41 -2.01 -2.11
C PHE A 70 3.25 -0.55 -2.53
N TYR A 71 2.05 -0.13 -2.92
CA TYR A 71 1.71 1.26 -3.18
C TYR A 71 0.96 1.83 -1.98
N LEU A 72 1.44 2.95 -1.46
CA LEU A 72 0.89 3.58 -0.26
C LEU A 72 0.56 5.05 -0.50
N GLU A 73 -0.74 5.32 -0.61
CA GLU A 73 -1.31 6.67 -0.57
C GLU A 73 -1.65 7.04 0.88
N ALA A 74 -0.95 8.04 1.40
CA ALA A 74 -1.14 8.63 2.72
C ALA A 74 -0.19 9.83 2.91
N CYS A 75 -0.58 10.78 3.78
CA CYS A 75 0.34 11.76 4.33
C CYS A 75 1.50 11.08 5.06
N GLU A 76 2.71 11.63 4.90
CA GLU A 76 3.95 11.14 5.49
C GLU A 76 4.24 9.65 5.20
N SER A 77 3.67 9.09 4.12
CA SER A 77 3.71 7.65 3.80
C SER A 77 5.13 7.10 3.65
N GLY A 78 6.11 7.92 3.25
CA GLY A 78 7.53 7.55 3.22
C GLY A 78 8.04 7.04 4.57
N SER A 79 7.52 7.57 5.68
CA SER A 79 7.89 7.17 7.05
C SER A 79 7.51 5.72 7.40
N MET A 80 6.66 5.07 6.61
CA MET A 80 6.28 3.66 6.80
C MET A 80 7.35 2.68 6.30
N PHE A 81 8.34 3.15 5.53
CA PHE A 81 9.37 2.29 4.95
C PHE A 81 10.78 2.85 5.10
N GLU A 82 10.94 4.16 5.17
CA GLU A 82 12.23 4.83 5.32
C GLU A 82 13.00 4.28 6.53
N HIS A 83 14.22 3.81 6.29
CA HIS A 83 15.12 3.18 7.29
C HIS A 83 14.60 1.93 8.03
N VAL A 84 13.37 1.48 7.77
CA VAL A 84 12.76 0.31 8.46
C VAL A 84 12.57 -0.88 7.50
N LEU A 85 12.21 -0.62 6.24
CA LEU A 85 12.04 -1.69 5.25
C LEU A 85 13.39 -2.31 4.91
N LYS A 86 13.49 -3.63 5.08
CA LYS A 86 14.71 -4.37 4.76
C LYS A 86 14.89 -4.46 3.25
N SER A 87 16.09 -4.20 2.76
CA SER A 87 16.40 -4.28 1.32
C SER A 87 16.50 -5.70 0.76
N ASN A 88 16.53 -6.72 1.62
CA ASN A 88 16.77 -8.12 1.25
C ASN A 88 15.54 -9.03 1.40
N ILE A 89 14.33 -8.47 1.30
CA ILE A 89 13.07 -9.21 1.44
C ILE A 89 12.17 -9.13 0.21
N ASN A 90 12.70 -8.77 -0.97
CA ASN A 90 11.97 -8.69 -2.25
C ASN A 90 10.67 -7.85 -2.20
N VAL A 91 10.66 -6.78 -1.40
CA VAL A 91 9.58 -5.79 -1.36
C VAL A 91 10.05 -4.53 -2.08
N TYR A 92 9.24 -4.05 -3.03
CA TYR A 92 9.38 -2.73 -3.63
C TYR A 92 8.21 -1.85 -3.20
N ALA A 93 8.48 -0.80 -2.44
CA ALA A 93 7.48 0.12 -1.93
C ALA A 93 7.54 1.47 -2.66
N VAL A 94 6.38 2.02 -2.99
CA VAL A 94 6.21 3.36 -3.57
C VAL A 94 5.21 4.11 -2.70
N THR A 95 5.53 5.34 -2.34
CA THR A 95 4.74 6.16 -1.43
C THR A 95 4.31 7.45 -2.11
N ALA A 96 3.12 7.94 -1.80
CA ALA A 96 2.59 9.20 -2.34
C ALA A 96 3.37 10.43 -1.86
N ALA A 97 4.00 10.33 -0.69
CA ALA A 97 4.71 11.41 -0.03
C ALA A 97 6.02 10.88 0.60
N ASN A 98 6.98 11.78 0.83
CA ASN A 98 8.13 11.52 1.69
C ASN A 98 7.71 11.42 3.18
N SER A 99 8.66 11.28 4.11
CA SER A 99 8.37 11.06 5.54
C SER A 99 7.90 12.30 6.31
N GLN A 100 7.90 13.48 5.68
CA GLN A 100 7.67 14.77 6.32
C GLN A 100 6.69 15.67 5.56
N GLU A 101 6.07 15.17 4.49
CA GLU A 101 5.12 15.92 3.69
C GLU A 101 3.77 15.21 3.59
N SER A 102 2.73 16.00 3.35
CA SER A 102 1.38 15.49 3.15
C SER A 102 1.18 15.04 1.71
N SER A 103 0.29 14.07 1.51
CA SER A 103 -0.25 13.77 0.19
C SER A 103 -1.50 14.62 -0.09
N TRP A 104 -2.01 14.57 -1.32
CA TRP A 104 -3.02 15.51 -1.80
C TRP A 104 -4.18 14.81 -2.48
N GLY A 105 -5.39 15.19 -2.09
CA GLY A 105 -6.62 14.89 -2.82
C GLY A 105 -6.63 15.57 -4.19
N THR A 106 -7.39 15.00 -5.12
CA THR A 106 -7.64 15.55 -6.46
C THR A 106 -9.12 15.43 -6.84
N TYR A 107 -9.51 16.08 -7.93
CA TYR A 107 -10.92 16.17 -8.36
C TYR A 107 -11.83 16.74 -7.26
N CYS A 108 -11.32 17.71 -6.50
CA CYS A 108 -12.01 18.34 -5.38
C CYS A 108 -13.02 19.41 -5.83
N GLU A 109 -12.72 20.13 -6.90
CA GLU A 109 -13.59 21.16 -7.44
C GLU A 109 -14.69 20.51 -8.29
N ASN A 110 -15.94 20.59 -7.82
CA ASN A 110 -17.09 20.06 -8.54
C ASN A 110 -18.37 20.86 -8.23
N ASP A 111 -19.26 20.96 -9.22
CA ASP A 111 -20.51 21.73 -9.13
C ASP A 111 -21.54 21.12 -8.16
N MET A 112 -21.32 19.88 -7.73
CA MET A 112 -22.21 19.12 -6.86
C MET A 112 -21.86 19.25 -5.36
N LYS A 113 -20.82 20.02 -5.00
CA LYS A 113 -20.30 20.15 -3.62
C LYS A 113 -19.93 18.80 -2.97
N LEU A 114 -19.47 17.85 -3.77
CA LEU A 114 -18.97 16.56 -3.31
C LEU A 114 -17.58 16.71 -2.67
N PRO A 115 -17.16 15.78 -1.80
CA PRO A 115 -15.75 15.65 -1.42
C PRO A 115 -14.87 15.37 -2.65
N CYS A 116 -13.54 15.48 -2.47
CA CYS A 116 -12.57 15.04 -3.47
C CYS A 116 -12.86 13.59 -3.89
N LEU A 117 -12.78 13.32 -5.19
CA LEU A 117 -13.13 12.01 -5.77
C LEU A 117 -11.94 11.08 -5.95
N GLY A 118 -10.72 11.54 -5.65
CA GLY A 118 -9.53 10.71 -5.63
C GLY A 118 -8.36 11.40 -4.95
N ASP A 119 -7.22 10.73 -4.98
CA ASP A 119 -5.94 11.22 -4.48
C ASP A 119 -4.92 11.29 -5.61
N LEU A 120 -4.07 12.32 -5.62
CA LEU A 120 -3.22 12.66 -6.75
C LEU A 120 -2.28 11.52 -7.15
N PHE A 121 -1.60 10.89 -6.18
CA PHE A 121 -0.74 9.74 -6.48
C PHE A 121 -1.59 8.56 -6.96
N SER A 122 -2.70 8.27 -6.27
CA SER A 122 -3.61 7.17 -6.61
C SER A 122 -4.15 7.26 -8.05
N VAL A 123 -4.73 8.39 -8.44
CA VAL A 123 -5.31 8.53 -9.79
C VAL A 123 -4.25 8.51 -10.87
N ASN A 124 -3.05 9.04 -10.61
CA ASN A 124 -1.98 9.06 -11.60
C ASN A 124 -1.51 7.64 -11.94
N TRP A 125 -1.23 6.78 -10.95
CA TRP A 125 -0.78 5.41 -11.25
C TRP A 125 -1.91 4.55 -11.82
N MET A 126 -3.16 4.76 -11.39
CA MET A 126 -4.31 4.02 -11.93
C MET A 126 -4.58 4.39 -13.39
N ASN A 127 -4.62 5.70 -13.71
CA ASN A 127 -4.82 6.15 -15.09
C ASN A 127 -3.66 5.71 -16.00
N ASP A 128 -2.42 5.80 -15.55
CA ASP A 128 -1.26 5.28 -16.28
C ASP A 128 -1.40 3.77 -16.54
N SER A 129 -1.89 3.01 -15.56
CA SER A 129 -2.12 1.57 -15.70
C SER A 129 -3.28 1.22 -16.65
N ASP A 130 -4.32 2.06 -16.70
CA ASP A 130 -5.48 1.90 -17.60
C ASP A 130 -5.14 2.26 -19.05
N GLU A 131 -4.26 3.24 -19.27
CA GLU A 131 -3.81 3.64 -20.62
C GLU A 131 -2.92 2.59 -21.30
N VAL A 132 -2.26 1.74 -20.52
CA VAL A 132 -1.34 0.72 -21.06
C VAL A 132 -2.08 -0.55 -21.47
N THR A 133 -2.56 -0.58 -22.72
CA THR A 133 -2.84 -1.85 -23.43
C THR A 133 -1.53 -2.46 -23.96
N GLY A 134 -0.68 -2.98 -23.08
CA GLY A 134 0.45 -3.85 -23.44
C GLY A 134 1.84 -3.35 -23.02
N THR A 135 2.50 -4.17 -22.19
CA THR A 135 3.95 -4.17 -21.83
C THR A 135 4.41 -3.16 -20.74
N ILE A 136 4.32 -3.61 -19.49
CA ILE A 136 5.20 -3.41 -18.31
C ILE A 136 6.19 -2.21 -18.34
N TYR A 137 5.77 -1.17 -17.61
CA TYR A 137 6.47 -0.24 -16.69
C TYR A 137 7.63 0.66 -17.15
N GLN A 138 7.29 1.91 -17.47
CA GLN A 138 8.04 3.09 -17.02
C GLN A 138 7.09 4.03 -16.26
N PHE A 139 7.04 3.93 -14.94
CA PHE A 139 6.43 4.96 -14.11
C PHE A 139 7.31 6.22 -14.18
N LYS A 140 6.90 7.21 -14.98
CA LYS A 140 7.51 8.53 -14.97
C LYS A 140 6.82 9.38 -13.90
N PHE A 141 7.37 9.38 -12.70
CA PHE A 141 7.14 10.47 -11.76
C PHE A 141 7.92 11.69 -12.28
N HIS A 142 7.21 12.78 -12.62
CA HIS A 142 7.82 14.08 -12.95
C HIS A 142 8.25 14.80 -11.68
#